data_AF-A0A8H5TZR1-F1
#
_entry.id   AF-A0A8H5TZR1-F1
#
_cell.length_a   1.000
_cell.length_b   1.000
_cell.length_c   1.000
_cell.angle_alpha   90.00
_cell.angle_beta   90.00
_cell.angle_gamma   90.00
#
_symmetry.space_group_name_H-M   'P 1'
#
loop_
_entity.id
_entity.type
_entity.pdbx_description
1 polymer ?
#
loop_
_entity_poly.entity_id
_entity_poly.type
_entity_poly.pdbx_seq_one_letter_code
_entity_poly.pdbx_strand_id
1 'polypeptide(L)'
;MQVAIDGFSYDQGKPKTFKQENGVVREFCDNCGAFICEYGEQAADKFRYIMWGTFDEPDKFPPKGEFFCKYRETWMPEVPDIFHKNEIKD
;
A
#
# COMPACT_ATOMS: atom_id res chain seq x y z
N MET A 1 0.45 0.84 -4.63
CA MET A 1 0.65 1.86 -5.68
C MET A 1 0.72 3.24 -5.03
N GLN A 2 1.68 4.10 -5.35
CA GLN A 2 1.73 5.47 -4.82
C GLN A 2 0.93 6.41 -5.74
N VAL A 3 -0.02 7.16 -5.19
CA VAL A 3 -0.86 8.12 -5.92
C VAL A 3 -0.80 9.47 -5.20
N ALA A 4 -0.65 10.56 -5.94
CA ALA A 4 -0.69 11.90 -5.37
C ALA A 4 -2.07 12.23 -4.78
N ILE A 5 -2.13 13.02 -3.71
CA ILE A 5 -3.38 13.25 -2.97
C ILE A 5 -4.44 13.97 -3.79
N ASP A 6 -4.04 14.79 -4.76
CA ASP A 6 -4.93 15.48 -5.70
C ASP A 6 -5.63 14.52 -6.68
N GLY A 7 -5.02 13.37 -6.95
CA GLY A 7 -5.57 12.29 -7.77
C GLY A 7 -6.35 11.24 -6.98
N PHE A 8 -6.56 11.43 -5.67
CA PHE A 8 -7.24 10.46 -4.80
C PHE A 8 -8.44 11.08 -4.09
N SER A 9 -9.59 10.42 -4.19
CA SER A 9 -10.79 10.83 -3.45
C SER A 9 -11.69 9.62 -3.18
N TYR A 10 -12.53 9.75 -2.16
CA TYR A 10 -13.61 8.83 -1.89
C TYR A 10 -14.87 9.30 -2.59
N ASP A 11 -15.40 8.46 -3.48
CA ASP A 11 -16.68 8.68 -4.14
C ASP A 11 -17.85 8.35 -3.21
N GLN A 12 -17.70 7.30 -2.39
CA GLN A 12 -18.70 6.84 -1.44
C GLN A 12 -18.08 6.30 -0.14
N GLY A 13 -18.89 6.34 0.92
CA GLY A 13 -18.50 5.83 2.24
C GLY A 13 -17.45 6.70 2.94
N LYS A 14 -17.10 6.27 4.16
CA LYS A 14 -16.02 6.86 4.93
C LYS A 14 -15.20 5.75 5.56
N PRO A 15 -13.88 5.68 5.30
CA PRO A 15 -13.05 4.63 5.88
C PRO A 15 -12.88 4.81 7.39
N LYS A 16 -12.64 3.70 8.09
CA LYS A 16 -12.11 3.69 9.45
C LYS A 16 -10.58 3.79 9.40
N THR A 17 -10.02 4.59 10.29
CA THR A 17 -8.57 4.84 10.37
C THR A 17 -7.94 4.10 11.55
N PHE A 18 -6.76 3.53 11.35
CA PHE A 18 -5.91 3.00 12.41
C PHE A 18 -4.52 3.63 12.30
N LYS A 19 -4.07 4.35 13.35
CA LYS A 19 -2.73 4.95 13.42
C LYS A 19 -1.81 4.06 14.23
N GLN A 20 -0.72 3.63 13.61
CA GLN A 20 0.35 2.88 14.24
C GLN A 20 1.29 3.82 15.01
N GLU A 21 2.02 3.27 16.00
CA GLU A 21 3.01 4.03 16.79
C GLU A 21 4.14 4.61 15.93
N ASN A 22 4.48 3.94 14.83
CA ASN A 22 5.48 4.40 13.87
C ASN A 22 4.99 5.54 12.94
N GLY A 23 3.78 6.07 13.16
CA GLY A 23 3.22 7.18 12.41
C GLY A 23 2.55 6.80 11.08
N VAL A 24 2.46 5.51 10.75
CA VAL A 24 1.68 5.03 9.59
C VAL A 24 0.19 5.04 9.93
N VAL A 25 -0.61 5.65 9.07
CA VAL A 25 -2.07 5.60 9.14
C VAL A 25 -2.57 4.66 8.05
N ARG A 26 -3.46 3.73 8.44
CA ARG A 26 -4.14 2.79 7.55
C ARG A 26 -5.63 3.06 7.53
N GLU A 27 -6.23 2.97 6.35
CA GLU A 27 -7.65 3.19 6.12
C GLU A 27 -8.32 1.89 5.65
N PHE A 28 -9.42 1.54 6.31
CA PHE A 28 -10.17 0.30 6.08
C PHE A 28 -11.64 0.58 5.77
N CYS A 29 -12.25 -0.29 4.98
CA CYS A 29 -13.70 -0.29 4.80
C CYS A 29 -14.39 -0.64 6.12
N ASP A 30 -15.34 0.19 6.55
CA ASP A 30 -16.09 -0.03 7.79
C ASP A 30 -16.93 -1.31 7.77
N ASN A 31 -17.42 -1.71 6.60
CA ASN A 31 -18.33 -2.84 6.44
C ASN A 31 -17.60 -4.20 6.36
N CYS A 32 -16.56 -4.30 5.55
CA CYS A 32 -15.87 -5.58 5.28
C CYS A 32 -14.43 -5.66 5.82
N GLY A 33 -13.89 -4.56 6.33
CA GLY A 33 -12.51 -4.53 6.84
C GLY A 33 -11.43 -4.55 5.75
N ALA A 34 -11.79 -4.41 4.47
CA ALA A 34 -10.82 -4.34 3.38
C ALA A 34 -9.84 -3.19 3.61
N PHE A 35 -8.55 -3.46 3.40
CA PHE A 35 -7.49 -2.46 3.51
C PHE A 35 -7.43 -1.64 2.22
N ILE A 36 -7.72 -0.34 2.32
CA ILE A 36 -7.90 0.54 1.16
C ILE A 36 -6.58 1.22 0.81
N CYS A 37 -6.03 1.98 1.75
CA CYS A 37 -4.78 2.69 1.56
C CYS A 37 -4.06 2.99 2.87
N GLU A 38 -2.78 3.33 2.77
CA GLU A 38 -2.00 3.87 3.88
C GLU A 38 -1.16 5.08 3.49
N TYR A 39 -0.74 5.82 4.51
CA TYR A 39 0.16 6.96 4.38
C TYR A 39 0.91 7.20 5.69
N GLY A 40 2.15 7.67 5.60
CA GLY A 40 2.87 8.18 6.76
C GLY A 40 2.37 9.59 7.11
N GLU A 41 2.37 9.94 8.39
CA GLU A 41 1.93 11.26 8.88
C GLU A 41 2.61 12.43 8.15
N GLN A 42 3.91 12.33 7.86
CA GLN A 42 4.69 13.35 7.15
C GLN A 42 4.38 13.46 5.64
N ALA A 43 3.65 12.51 5.08
CA ALA A 43 3.25 12.46 3.68
C ALA A 43 1.73 12.48 3.49
N ALA A 44 0.97 12.71 4.58
CA ALA A 44 -0.49 12.69 4.60
C ALA A 44 -1.10 13.72 3.64
N ASP A 45 -0.39 14.80 3.35
CA ASP A 45 -0.75 15.89 2.44
C ASP A 45 -0.16 15.72 1.03
N LYS A 46 0.58 14.64 0.75
CA LYS A 46 1.30 14.44 -0.52
C LYS A 46 0.77 13.28 -1.33
N PHE A 47 0.63 12.10 -0.72
CA PHE A 47 0.27 10.89 -1.45
C PHE A 47 -0.42 9.84 -0.58
N ARG A 48 -0.99 8.83 -1.24
CA ARG A 48 -1.52 7.60 -0.64
C ARG A 48 -0.86 6.39 -1.28
N TYR A 49 -0.58 5.37 -0.48
CA TYR A 49 -0.28 4.03 -0.97
C TYR A 49 -1.59 3.25 -1.05
N ILE A 50 -2.10 3.03 -2.26
CA ILE A 50 -3.32 2.26 -2.51
C ILE A 50 -2.98 0.78 -2.54
N MET A 51 -3.82 -0.04 -1.90
CA MET A 51 -3.65 -1.48 -1.86
C MET A 51 -3.99 -2.10 -3.22
N TRP A 52 -3.07 -2.90 -3.74
CA TRP A 52 -3.20 -3.46 -5.09
C TRP A 52 -4.46 -4.31 -5.28
N GLY A 53 -4.90 -5.01 -4.22
CA GLY A 53 -6.12 -5.82 -4.25
C GLY A 53 -7.44 -5.04 -4.34
N THR A 54 -7.42 -3.70 -4.29
CA THR A 54 -8.64 -2.87 -4.43
C THR A 54 -8.87 -2.35 -5.85
N PHE A 55 -8.06 -2.77 -6.82
CA PHE A 55 -8.19 -2.36 -8.22
C PHE A 55 -9.13 -3.32 -8.95
N ASP A 56 -10.01 -2.78 -9.80
CA ASP A 56 -10.89 -3.59 -10.66
C ASP A 56 -10.10 -4.38 -11.72
N GLU A 57 -9.01 -3.79 -12.22
CA GLU A 57 -8.12 -4.37 -13.23
C GLU A 57 -6.66 -4.39 -12.75
N PRO A 58 -6.33 -5.24 -11.75
CA PRO A 58 -5.04 -5.19 -11.06
C PRO A 58 -3.85 -5.57 -11.95
N ASP A 59 -4.09 -6.37 -13.00
CA ASP A 59 -3.07 -6.81 -13.98
C ASP A 59 -2.48 -5.66 -14.81
N LYS A 60 -3.19 -4.53 -14.92
CA LYS A 60 -2.67 -3.31 -15.58
C LYS A 60 -1.53 -2.65 -14.80
N PHE A 61 -1.34 -3.05 -13.55
CA PHE A 61 -0.35 -2.48 -12.64
C PHE A 61 0.53 -3.59 -12.04
N PRO A 62 1.37 -4.25 -12.86
CA PRO A 62 2.29 -5.26 -12.35
C PRO A 62 3.29 -4.64 -11.37
N PRO A 63 3.76 -5.41 -10.37
CA PRO A 63 4.77 -4.93 -9.44
C PRO A 63 6.05 -4.58 -10.20
N LYS A 64 6.72 -3.51 -9.75
CA LYS A 64 8.02 -3.09 -10.30
C LYS A 64 9.19 -3.46 -9.40
N GLY A 65 8.90 -3.88 -8.17
CA GLY A 65 9.88 -4.35 -7.21
C GLY A 65 9.22 -4.85 -5.94
N GLU A 66 9.97 -5.64 -5.19
CA GLU A 66 9.61 -6.13 -3.87
C GLU A 66 10.50 -5.47 -2.81
N PHE A 67 9.89 -5.10 -1.69
CA PHE A 67 10.56 -4.48 -0.55
C PHE A 67 10.43 -5.38 0.67
N PHE A 68 11.36 -5.23 1.60
CA PHE A 68 11.40 -5.99 2.84
C PHE A 68 11.56 -7.50 2.63
N CYS A 69 12.23 -7.91 1.53
CA CYS A 69 12.39 -9.31 1.14
C CYS A 69 13.08 -10.18 2.20
N LYS A 70 13.78 -9.59 3.18
CA LYS A 70 14.34 -10.36 4.31
C LYS A 70 13.28 -11.07 5.16
N TYR A 71 12.03 -10.58 5.13
CA TYR A 71 10.90 -11.18 5.84
C TYR A 71 10.07 -12.09 4.93
N ARG A 72 10.51 -12.35 3.69
CA ARG A 72 9.80 -13.26 2.80
C ARG A 72 9.87 -14.68 3.35
N GLU A 73 8.72 -15.33 3.42
CA GLU A 73 8.61 -16.74 3.77
C GLU A 73 9.25 -17.63 2.70
N THR A 74 9.89 -18.72 3.11
CA THR A 74 10.68 -19.59 2.20
C THR A 74 9.85 -20.32 1.14
N TRP A 75 8.54 -20.45 1.34
CA TRP A 75 7.63 -21.07 0.38
C TRP A 75 7.15 -20.09 -0.70
N MET A 76 7.30 -18.78 -0.50
CA MET A 76 6.81 -17.77 -1.43
C MET A 76 7.89 -17.47 -2.49
N PRO A 77 7.60 -17.67 -3.79
CA PRO A 77 8.58 -17.40 -4.85
C PRO A 77 8.82 -15.90 -5.02
N GLU A 78 9.98 -15.56 -5.58
CA GLU A 78 10.27 -14.23 -6.09
C GLU A 78 9.47 -13.94 -7.35
N VAL A 79 9.09 -12.67 -7.53
CA VAL A 79 8.55 -12.23 -8.81
C VAL A 79 9.73 -12.05 -9.78
N PRO A 80 9.73 -12.69 -10.95
CA PRO A 80 10.83 -12.58 -11.88
C PRO A 80 10.95 -11.16 -12.46
N ASP A 81 12.16 -10.81 -12.91
CA ASP A 81 12.46 -9.61 -13.70
C ASP A 81 12.14 -8.25 -13.05
N ILE A 82 12.11 -8.20 -11.70
CA ILE A 82 11.96 -6.96 -10.94
C ILE A 82 13.07 -6.79 -9.89
N PHE A 83 13.18 -5.59 -9.30
CA PHE A 83 14.15 -5.36 -8.24
C PHE A 83 13.66 -5.92 -6.90
N HIS A 84 14.60 -6.46 -6.11
CA HIS A 84 14.33 -7.04 -4.80
C HIS A 84 15.15 -6.31 -3.74
N LYS A 85 14.49 -5.63 -2.79
CA LYS A 85 15.15 -4.89 -1.72
C LYS A 85 14.88 -5.57 -0.37
N ASN A 86 15.90 -6.22 0.18
CA ASN A 86 15.81 -6.92 1.46
C ASN A 86 15.42 -5.99 2.62
N GLU A 87 15.93 -4.78 2.64
CA GLU A 87 15.69 -3.78 3.67
C GLU A 87 15.76 -2.38 3.07
N ILE A 88 14.97 -1.43 3.58
CA ILE A 88 15.18 -0.01 3.30
C ILE A 88 16.34 0.44 4.18
N LYS A 89 17.58 0.35 3.67
CA LYS A 89 18.71 1.10 4.23
C LYS A 89 18.64 2.54 3.71
N ASP A 90 18.95 3.48 4.60
CA ASP A 90 19.17 4.90 4.30
C ASP A 90 20.19 5.09 3.16
#